data_AF-A0AAD4CHK8-F1
#
_entry.id   AF-A0AAD4CHK8-F1
#
_cell.length_a   1.000
_cell.length_b   1.000
_cell.length_c   1.000
_cell.angle_alpha   90.00
_cell.angle_beta   90.00
_cell.angle_gamma   90.00
#
_symmetry.space_group_name_H-M   'P 1'
#
loop_
_entity.id
_entity.type
_entity.pdbx_description
1 polymer ?
#
loop_
_entity_poly.entity_id
_entity_poly.type
_entity_poly.pdbx_seq_one_letter_code
_entity_poly.pdbx_strand_id
1 'polypeptide(L)'
;MDQPASKPTTDSSKRCWDWMIVSGNCHYAKNRSMFRSYRRAPGKIAGNRVLGVGRVELQVQRAPEDTRTNTLVLQDVLHMPNAPCNGLSINKYRDANPGLDVEGDGEEHVQAVSDEDREPLWYGDDYHRMARVVLAGEPRGESYLEEESDDGEDGGTRRRRLSVSASENELDRLEKRLRDGDWGF
;
A
#
# COMPACT_ATOMS: atom_id res chain seq x y z
N MET A 1 31.64 4.34 -35.44
CA MET A 1 31.70 3.76 -34.08
C MET A 1 30.41 4.16 -33.40
N ASP A 2 29.40 3.30 -33.48
CA ASP A 2 28.13 3.50 -32.80
C ASP A 2 28.31 3.25 -31.30
N GLN A 3 28.03 4.27 -30.49
CA GLN A 3 27.90 4.09 -29.05
C GLN A 3 26.58 3.37 -28.76
N PRO A 4 26.57 2.33 -27.90
CA PRO A 4 25.31 1.73 -27.48
C PRO A 4 24.53 2.73 -26.62
N ALA A 5 23.30 3.02 -27.02
CA ALA A 5 22.37 3.83 -26.23
C ALA A 5 22.24 3.26 -24.82
N SER A 6 22.53 4.09 -23.81
CA SER A 6 22.29 3.76 -22.41
C SER A 6 20.81 3.43 -22.20
N LYS A 7 20.51 2.24 -21.68
CA LYS A 7 19.15 1.86 -21.27
C LYS A 7 18.60 2.95 -20.33
N PRO A 8 17.35 3.39 -20.49
CA PRO A 8 16.77 4.38 -19.60
C PRO A 8 16.77 3.82 -18.18
N THR A 9 17.58 4.39 -17.31
CA THR A 9 17.51 4.16 -15.87
C THR A 9 16.14 4.65 -15.42
N THR A 10 15.25 3.73 -15.02
CA THR A 10 13.98 4.12 -14.37
C THR A 10 14.32 4.96 -13.16
N ASP A 11 14.09 6.26 -13.29
CA ASP A 11 14.28 7.25 -12.24
C ASP A 11 13.47 6.83 -11.01
N SER A 12 14.16 6.35 -9.98
CA SER A 12 13.54 5.91 -8.72
C SER A 12 12.95 7.08 -7.95
N SER A 13 13.34 8.33 -8.27
CA SER A 13 12.79 9.53 -7.64
C SER A 13 11.29 9.67 -7.92
N LYS A 14 10.80 9.16 -9.06
CA LYS A 14 9.37 9.21 -9.44
C LYS A 14 8.47 8.17 -8.78
N ARG A 15 9.00 7.44 -7.80
CA ARG A 15 8.27 6.37 -7.11
C ARG A 15 7.81 6.88 -5.76
N CYS A 16 6.53 6.71 -5.48
CA CYS A 16 6.00 6.90 -4.14
C CYS A 16 6.29 5.66 -3.31
N TRP A 17 7.08 5.85 -2.26
CA TRP A 17 7.41 4.80 -1.29
C TRP A 17 6.55 4.87 -0.03
N ASP A 18 5.75 5.92 0.13
CA ASP A 18 4.88 6.07 1.28
C ASP A 18 3.72 5.07 1.21
N TRP A 19 3.71 4.13 2.15
CA TRP A 19 2.62 3.21 2.40
C TRP A 19 1.90 3.65 3.67
N MET A 20 0.85 4.44 3.49
CA MET A 20 0.05 4.91 4.60
C MET A 20 -0.86 3.81 5.11
N ILE A 21 -0.99 3.74 6.42
CA ILE A 21 -1.87 2.80 7.09
C ILE A 21 -3.27 3.40 7.11
N VAL A 22 -4.24 2.72 6.51
CA VAL A 22 -5.59 3.23 6.26
C VAL A 22 -6.68 2.27 6.76
N SER A 23 -7.90 2.78 6.95
CA SER A 23 -9.04 2.03 7.49
C SER A 23 -10.04 1.54 6.43
N GLY A 24 -9.75 1.75 5.15
CA GLY A 24 -10.58 1.23 4.04
C GLY A 24 -10.56 -0.30 3.96
N ASN A 25 -11.17 -0.89 2.95
CA ASN A 25 -11.16 -2.34 2.70
C ASN A 25 -10.31 -2.75 1.48
N CYS A 26 -9.54 -1.82 0.91
CA CYS A 26 -8.68 -2.07 -0.24
C CYS A 26 -7.24 -1.61 0.02
N HIS A 27 -6.27 -2.45 -0.34
CA HIS A 27 -4.90 -2.00 -0.56
C HIS A 27 -4.82 -1.28 -1.90
N TYR A 28 -3.97 -0.28 -2.03
CA TYR A 28 -3.71 0.36 -3.32
C TYR A 28 -2.26 0.82 -3.45
N ALA A 29 -1.77 0.83 -4.69
CA ALA A 29 -0.44 1.32 -5.01
C ALA A 29 -0.51 2.29 -6.20
N LYS A 30 0.27 3.37 -6.11
CA LYS A 30 0.37 4.40 -7.13
C LYS A 30 1.16 3.90 -8.33
N ASN A 31 2.34 3.34 -8.10
CA ASN A 31 3.27 3.00 -9.17
C ASN A 31 3.13 1.53 -9.60
N ARG A 32 2.99 1.30 -10.91
CA ARG A 32 3.00 -0.05 -11.50
C ARG A 32 4.24 -0.88 -11.14
N SER A 33 5.37 -0.25 -10.86
CA SER A 33 6.63 -0.90 -10.49
C SER A 33 6.60 -1.59 -9.12
N MET A 34 5.61 -1.32 -8.28
CA MET A 34 5.46 -1.96 -6.95
C MET A 34 4.97 -3.41 -7.05
N PHE A 35 4.33 -3.75 -8.17
CA PHE A 35 3.65 -5.02 -8.35
C PHE A 35 4.61 -6.12 -8.81
N ARG A 36 4.65 -7.23 -8.07
CA ARG A 36 5.33 -8.47 -8.44
C ARG A 36 4.56 -9.29 -9.45
N SER A 37 3.26 -9.46 -9.22
CA SER A 37 2.33 -9.98 -10.22
C SER A 37 1.33 -8.89 -10.55
N TYR A 38 0.80 -8.89 -11.78
CA TYR A 38 -0.11 -7.84 -12.22
C TYR A 38 -1.02 -8.32 -13.33
N ARG A 39 -2.31 -8.05 -13.16
CA ARG A 39 -3.36 -8.32 -14.16
C ARG A 39 -4.06 -7.02 -14.49
N ARG A 40 -4.25 -6.75 -15.78
CA ARG A 40 -4.98 -5.57 -16.22
C ARG A 40 -6.46 -5.74 -15.90
N ALA A 41 -7.04 -4.72 -15.27
CA ALA A 41 -8.45 -4.69 -14.94
C ALA A 41 -8.91 -3.22 -14.84
N PRO A 42 -8.94 -2.50 -15.96
CA PRO A 42 -9.32 -1.10 -15.96
C PRO A 42 -10.76 -0.93 -15.48
N GLY A 43 -10.99 0.04 -14.59
CA GLY A 43 -12.31 0.31 -14.02
C GLY A 43 -12.30 1.45 -13.02
N LYS A 44 -13.37 1.52 -12.22
CA LYS A 44 -13.48 2.42 -11.08
C LYS A 44 -13.86 1.64 -9.82
N ILE A 45 -13.27 2.02 -8.70
CA ILE A 45 -13.56 1.49 -7.35
C ILE A 45 -13.62 2.68 -6.39
N ALA A 46 -14.71 2.82 -5.63
CA ALA A 46 -14.94 3.95 -4.73
C ALA A 46 -14.70 5.30 -5.42
N GLY A 47 -15.17 5.44 -6.67
CA GLY A 47 -14.95 6.64 -7.51
C GLY A 47 -13.54 6.80 -8.09
N ASN A 48 -12.56 6.03 -7.63
CA ASN A 48 -11.17 6.12 -8.05
C ASN A 48 -10.88 5.30 -9.31
N ARG A 49 -10.00 5.79 -10.17
CA ARG A 49 -9.55 5.09 -11.38
C ARG A 49 -8.59 3.95 -11.00
N VAL A 50 -8.95 2.73 -11.39
CA VAL A 50 -8.12 1.52 -11.24
C VAL A 50 -7.68 1.04 -12.61
N LEU A 51 -6.40 0.69 -12.76
CA LEU A 51 -5.84 0.17 -14.02
C LEU A 51 -5.64 -1.35 -14.03
N GLY A 52 -5.48 -1.93 -12.84
CA GLY A 52 -5.28 -3.36 -12.67
C GLY A 52 -5.11 -3.72 -11.20
N VAL A 53 -4.87 -5.00 -10.97
CA VAL A 53 -4.76 -5.59 -9.64
C VAL A 53 -3.55 -6.50 -9.60
N GLY A 54 -2.91 -6.62 -8.46
CA GLY A 54 -1.83 -7.57 -8.32
C GLY A 54 -1.27 -7.70 -6.92
N ARG A 55 -0.15 -8.41 -6.84
CA ARG A 55 0.56 -8.68 -5.59
C ARG A 55 1.71 -7.71 -5.42
N VAL A 56 1.86 -7.17 -4.21
CA VAL A 56 3.01 -6.35 -3.81
C VAL A 56 3.78 -7.07 -2.71
N GLU A 57 5.11 -6.96 -2.76
CA GLU A 57 6.01 -7.41 -1.70
C GLU A 57 6.84 -6.23 -1.23
N LEU A 58 6.81 -5.94 0.06
CA LEU A 58 7.57 -4.87 0.68
C LEU A 58 8.59 -5.48 1.64
N GLN A 59 9.84 -5.04 1.56
CA GLN A 59 10.81 -5.29 2.61
C GLN A 59 10.58 -4.26 3.71
N VAL A 60 10.30 -4.73 4.92
CA VAL A 60 9.87 -3.91 6.07
C VAL A 60 10.73 -4.18 7.28
N GLN A 61 10.87 -3.18 8.13
CA GLN A 61 11.43 -3.37 9.47
C GLN A 61 10.36 -3.98 10.38
N ARG A 62 10.79 -4.82 11.32
CA ARG A 62 9.88 -5.59 12.18
C ARG A 62 9.44 -4.83 13.42
N ALA A 63 10.34 -4.05 14.00
CA ALA A 63 10.15 -3.16 15.14
C ALA A 63 11.21 -2.03 15.10
N PRO A 64 11.04 -0.91 15.82
CA PRO A 64 12.00 0.20 15.78
C PRO A 64 13.45 -0.19 16.14
N GLU A 65 13.63 -1.11 17.10
CA GLU A 65 14.95 -1.58 17.54
C GLU A 65 15.36 -2.93 16.91
N ASP A 66 14.55 -3.50 16.01
CA ASP A 66 14.83 -4.77 15.36
C ASP A 66 15.47 -4.56 13.97
N THR A 67 16.77 -4.83 13.90
CA THR A 67 17.54 -4.73 12.64
C THR A 67 17.17 -5.80 11.59
N ARG A 68 16.41 -6.83 11.99
CA ARG A 68 15.93 -7.85 11.05
C ARG A 68 14.82 -7.29 10.18
N THR A 69 14.76 -7.78 8.96
CA THR A 69 13.72 -7.43 8.00
C THR A 69 12.74 -8.57 7.83
N ASN A 70 11.54 -8.22 7.35
CA ASN A 70 10.53 -9.20 6.93
C ASN A 70 9.98 -8.81 5.55
N THR A 71 9.30 -9.75 4.90
CA THR A 71 8.58 -9.50 3.65
C THR A 71 7.09 -9.38 3.93
N LEU A 72 6.57 -8.16 3.87
CA LEU A 72 5.15 -7.89 3.91
C LEU A 72 4.53 -8.15 2.53
N VAL A 73 3.63 -9.13 2.45
CA VAL A 73 2.94 -9.52 1.22
C VAL A 73 1.53 -8.97 1.23
N LEU A 74 1.20 -8.15 0.23
CA LEU A 74 -0.14 -7.60 0.03
C LEU A 74 -0.76 -8.20 -1.24
N GLN A 75 -1.91 -8.86 -1.07
CA GLN A 75 -2.69 -9.43 -2.17
C GLN A 75 -3.79 -8.46 -2.62
N ASP A 76 -4.25 -8.62 -3.86
CA ASP A 76 -5.33 -7.85 -4.46
C ASP A 76 -5.16 -6.33 -4.34
N VAL A 77 -3.93 -5.84 -4.51
CA VAL A 77 -3.62 -4.41 -4.45
C VAL A 77 -4.15 -3.74 -5.71
N LEU A 78 -4.92 -2.66 -5.54
CA LEU A 78 -5.43 -1.87 -6.66
C LEU A 78 -4.34 -0.94 -7.21
N HIS A 79 -4.10 -0.97 -8.52
CA HIS A 79 -3.22 0.00 -9.17
C HIS A 79 -3.97 1.30 -9.46
N MET A 80 -3.67 2.33 -8.67
CA MET A 80 -4.34 3.63 -8.65
C MET A 80 -3.32 4.76 -8.88
N PRO A 81 -2.96 5.07 -10.14
CA PRO A 81 -1.88 6.02 -10.45
C PRO A 81 -2.14 7.46 -9.98
N ASN A 82 -3.43 7.81 -9.80
CA ASN A 82 -3.86 9.14 -9.37
C ASN A 82 -3.96 9.25 -7.84
N ALA A 83 -3.71 8.17 -7.09
CA ALA A 83 -3.66 8.24 -5.63
C ALA A 83 -2.49 9.15 -5.18
N PRO A 84 -2.63 9.87 -4.06
CA PRO A 84 -1.55 10.70 -3.52
C PRO A 84 -0.37 9.84 -3.04
N CYS A 85 -0.64 8.68 -2.44
CA CYS A 85 0.34 7.74 -1.92
C CYS A 85 -0.07 6.28 -2.20
N ASN A 86 0.62 5.32 -1.57
CA ASN A 86 0.12 3.93 -1.46
C ASN A 86 -0.66 3.76 -0.15
N GLY A 87 -1.51 2.74 -0.09
CA GLY A 87 -2.36 2.46 1.07
C GLY A 87 -2.33 1.00 1.49
N LEU A 88 -2.00 0.77 2.77
CA LEU A 88 -2.17 -0.50 3.47
C LEU A 88 -3.46 -0.44 4.30
N SER A 89 -4.51 -1.12 3.85
CA SER A 89 -5.73 -1.31 4.62
C SER A 89 -5.48 -2.30 5.78
N ILE A 90 -5.60 -1.85 7.03
CA ILE A 90 -5.50 -2.75 8.20
C ILE A 90 -6.63 -3.79 8.15
N ASN A 91 -7.85 -3.37 7.80
CA ASN A 91 -9.01 -4.28 7.76
C ASN A 91 -8.77 -5.43 6.78
N LYS A 92 -8.35 -5.12 5.55
CA LYS A 92 -8.02 -6.14 4.54
C LYS A 92 -6.82 -6.99 4.95
N TYR A 93 -5.83 -6.39 5.63
CA TYR A 93 -4.68 -7.14 6.15
C TYR A 93 -5.11 -8.17 7.22
N ARG A 94 -5.94 -7.76 8.19
CA ARG A 94 -6.48 -8.65 9.23
C ARG A 94 -7.31 -9.78 8.62
N ASP A 95 -8.20 -9.45 7.69
CA ASP A 95 -9.03 -10.45 7.00
C ASP A 95 -8.19 -11.51 6.26
N ALA A 96 -7.06 -11.10 5.66
CA ALA A 96 -6.19 -11.98 4.89
C ALA A 96 -5.19 -12.79 5.72
N ASN A 97 -4.96 -12.42 6.99
CA ASN A 97 -3.96 -13.04 7.85
C ASN A 97 -4.57 -13.47 9.19
N PRO A 98 -5.45 -14.48 9.21
CA PRO A 98 -5.97 -15.03 10.46
C PRO A 98 -4.80 -15.61 11.28
N GLY A 99 -4.69 -15.22 12.56
CA GLY A 99 -3.58 -15.61 13.44
C GLY A 99 -2.50 -14.53 13.60
N LEU A 100 -2.70 -13.34 13.03
CA LEU A 100 -1.89 -12.16 13.29
C LEU A 100 -2.74 -11.07 13.94
N ASP A 101 -2.14 -10.36 14.89
CA ASP A 101 -2.72 -9.17 15.51
C ASP A 101 -2.09 -7.91 14.90
N VAL A 102 -2.85 -6.82 14.91
CA VAL A 102 -2.33 -5.49 14.58
C VAL A 102 -2.66 -4.59 15.75
N GLU A 103 -1.63 -4.30 16.54
CA GLU A 103 -1.67 -3.41 17.69
C GLU A 103 -1.63 -1.94 17.24
N GLY A 104 -2.23 -1.05 18.05
CA GLY A 104 -2.31 0.38 17.78
C GLY A 104 -3.64 0.82 17.14
N ASP A 105 -3.93 2.10 17.27
CA ASP A 105 -5.16 2.71 16.75
C ASP A 105 -5.04 3.21 15.31
N GLY A 106 -3.83 3.21 14.74
CA GLY A 106 -3.56 3.65 13.38
C GLY A 106 -3.14 5.11 13.24
N GLU A 107 -2.87 5.84 14.32
CA GLU A 107 -2.57 7.27 14.29
C GLU A 107 -1.08 7.57 14.45
N GLU A 108 -0.42 7.03 15.48
CA GLU A 108 1.03 7.20 15.68
C GLU A 108 1.80 5.91 15.38
N HIS A 109 1.67 4.91 16.26
CA HIS A 109 2.39 3.65 16.14
C HIS A 109 1.42 2.51 15.86
N VAL A 110 1.77 1.67 14.90
CA VAL A 110 1.02 0.45 14.56
C VAL A 110 2.01 -0.68 14.41
N GLN A 111 1.71 -1.83 15.00
CA GLN A 111 2.59 -2.98 14.87
C GLN A 111 1.80 -4.25 14.61
N ALA A 112 2.17 -4.98 13.57
CA ALA A 112 1.67 -6.33 13.37
C ALA A 112 2.57 -7.33 14.08
N VAL A 113 1.94 -8.25 14.80
CA VAL A 113 2.61 -9.31 15.56
C VAL A 113 1.93 -10.65 15.30
N SER A 114 2.67 -11.73 15.50
CA SER A 114 2.12 -13.09 15.55
C SER A 114 1.25 -13.29 16.80
N ASP A 115 0.09 -13.95 16.66
CA ASP A 115 -0.76 -14.26 17.83
C ASP A 115 -0.14 -15.28 18.77
N GLU A 116 0.72 -16.17 18.25
CA GLU A 116 1.27 -17.30 19.01
C GLU A 116 2.35 -16.86 20.00
N ASP A 117 3.28 -16.02 19.55
CA ASP A 117 4.50 -15.66 20.27
C ASP A 117 4.75 -14.15 20.37
N ARG A 118 3.82 -13.34 19.85
CA ARG A 118 3.94 -11.87 19.74
C ARG A 118 5.18 -11.44 18.97
N GLU A 119 5.70 -12.29 18.08
CA GLU A 119 6.85 -11.95 17.25
C GLU A 119 6.50 -10.77 16.33
N PRO A 120 7.26 -9.66 16.33
CA PRO A 120 6.99 -8.51 15.47
C PRO A 120 7.22 -8.82 14.00
N LEU A 121 6.30 -8.41 13.14
CA LEU A 121 6.34 -8.71 11.70
C LEU A 121 6.59 -7.48 10.84
N TRP A 122 5.94 -6.38 11.19
CA TRP A 122 6.16 -5.06 10.60
C TRP A 122 5.56 -4.00 11.51
N TYR A 123 6.04 -2.77 11.38
CA TYR A 123 5.44 -1.63 12.06
C TYR A 123 5.28 -0.42 11.14
N GLY A 124 4.36 0.45 11.53
CA GLY A 124 4.25 1.79 11.03
C GLY A 124 4.49 2.79 12.15
N ASP A 125 5.02 3.94 11.77
CA ASP A 125 5.39 5.01 12.67
C ASP A 125 4.80 6.34 12.21
N ASP A 126 4.79 7.34 13.10
CA ASP A 126 4.16 8.62 12.81
C ASP A 126 4.75 9.27 11.56
N TYR A 127 3.85 9.71 10.70
CA TYR A 127 4.13 10.40 9.45
C TYR A 127 2.95 11.30 9.10
N HIS A 128 3.08 12.58 9.45
CA HIS A 128 2.04 13.60 9.27
C HIS A 128 0.73 13.27 10.00
N ARG A 129 0.81 12.90 11.29
CA ARG A 129 -0.33 12.56 12.16
C ARG A 129 -1.11 11.32 11.69
N MET A 130 -0.40 10.42 11.02
CA MET A 130 -0.89 9.14 10.52
C MET A 130 0.25 8.15 10.59
N ALA A 131 -0.03 6.86 10.70
CA ALA A 131 1.03 5.86 10.64
C ALA A 131 1.43 5.54 9.18
N ARG A 132 2.73 5.51 8.89
CA ARG A 132 3.33 5.04 7.63
C ARG A 132 4.17 3.80 7.90
N VAL A 133 4.00 2.76 7.08
CA VAL A 133 4.81 1.53 7.17
C VAL A 133 6.30 1.84 7.03
N VAL A 134 7.12 1.33 7.94
CA VAL A 134 8.57 1.50 7.89
C VAL A 134 9.21 0.47 6.96
N LEU A 135 9.60 0.93 5.78
CA LEU A 135 10.31 0.11 4.79
C LEU A 135 11.78 -0.09 5.19
N ALA A 136 12.29 -1.29 4.92
CA ALA A 136 13.71 -1.59 5.13
C ALA A 136 14.59 -0.81 4.14
N GLY A 137 15.73 -0.31 4.62
CA GLY A 137 16.71 0.42 3.81
C GLY A 137 16.32 1.86 3.45
N GLU A 138 15.23 2.39 4.04
CA GLU A 138 14.77 3.78 3.89
C GLU A 138 14.75 4.29 2.43
N PRO A 139 13.99 3.64 1.54
CA PRO A 139 13.89 4.09 0.16
C PRO A 139 13.30 5.50 0.10
N ARG A 140 14.03 6.41 -0.55
CA ARG A 140 13.58 7.80 -0.80
C ARG A 140 12.95 7.91 -2.19
N GLY A 141 11.91 8.72 -2.30
CA GLY A 141 11.24 9.04 -3.56
C GLY A 141 10.22 10.16 -3.35
N GLU A 142 9.32 10.33 -4.31
CA GLU A 142 8.24 11.32 -4.23
C GLU A 142 7.26 11.01 -3.09
N SER A 143 7.13 11.96 -2.16
CA SER A 143 6.00 12.05 -1.24
C SER A 143 5.12 13.20 -1.70
N TYR A 144 3.82 12.93 -1.84
CA TYR A 144 2.82 13.93 -2.21
C TYR A 144 1.85 14.22 -1.05
N LEU A 145 2.19 13.77 0.15
CA LEU A 145 1.49 14.15 1.36
C LEU A 145 2.06 15.49 1.81
N GLU A 146 1.32 16.56 1.52
CA GLU A 146 1.68 17.90 2.00
C GLU A 146 1.66 17.91 3.53
N GLU A 147 2.63 18.61 4.12
CA GLU A 147 2.56 19.10 5.50
C GLU A 147 1.46 20.15 5.52
N GLU A 148 0.22 19.72 5.77
CA GLU A 148 -0.87 20.67 5.97
C GLU A 148 -0.60 21.43 7.28
N SER A 149 -0.82 22.74 7.24
CA SER A 149 -0.72 23.60 8.42
C SER A 149 -1.66 23.12 9.52
N ASP A 150 -1.35 23.52 10.76
CA ASP A 150 -2.00 23.17 12.02
C ASP A 150 -3.50 23.61 12.13
N ASP A 151 -4.14 23.84 10.98
CA ASP A 151 -5.52 24.26 10.81
C ASP A 151 -6.50 23.07 10.94
N GLY A 152 -6.36 22.32 12.04
CA GLY A 152 -7.46 21.55 12.64
C GLY A 152 -7.92 20.26 11.98
N GLU A 153 -7.28 19.74 10.92
CA GLU A 153 -7.62 18.39 10.42
C GLU A 153 -6.96 17.33 11.30
N ASP A 154 -7.78 16.58 12.04
CA ASP A 154 -7.31 15.49 12.88
C ASP A 154 -6.89 14.26 12.05
N GLY A 155 -5.90 13.51 12.52
CA GLY A 155 -5.31 12.36 11.82
C GLY A 155 -6.34 11.31 11.39
N GLY A 156 -7.36 11.10 12.23
CA GLY A 156 -8.49 10.23 11.92
C GLY A 156 -9.31 10.67 10.69
N THR A 157 -9.47 11.97 10.46
CA THR A 157 -10.21 12.52 9.30
C THR A 157 -9.42 12.31 8.01
N ARG A 158 -8.11 12.60 8.04
CA ARG A 158 -7.21 12.40 6.90
C ARG A 158 -7.10 10.92 6.53
N ARG A 159 -6.99 10.04 7.51
CA ARG A 159 -7.00 8.59 7.30
C ARG A 159 -8.28 8.12 6.60
N ARG A 160 -9.45 8.65 6.98
CA ARG A 160 -10.72 8.34 6.30
C ARG A 160 -10.71 8.81 4.84
N ARG A 161 -10.11 9.97 4.55
CA ARG A 161 -10.00 10.51 3.18
C ARG A 161 -9.07 9.68 2.29
N LEU A 162 -7.98 9.15 2.84
CA LEU A 162 -7.05 8.27 2.13
C LEU A 162 -7.53 6.82 2.04
N SER A 163 -8.58 6.45 2.77
CA SER A 163 -9.13 5.10 2.77
C SER A 163 -9.95 4.83 1.51
N VAL A 164 -9.70 3.67 0.89
CA VAL A 164 -10.52 3.17 -0.22
C VAL A 164 -11.45 2.10 0.32
N SER A 165 -12.76 2.39 0.30
CA SER A 165 -13.82 1.48 0.72
C SER A 165 -14.70 1.12 -0.48
N ALA A 166 -14.42 -0.03 -1.08
CA ALA A 166 -15.19 -0.57 -2.19
C ALA A 166 -16.46 -1.26 -1.68
N SER A 167 -17.57 -1.09 -2.40
CA SER A 167 -18.76 -1.92 -2.20
C SER A 167 -18.55 -3.35 -2.72
N GLU A 168 -19.32 -4.31 -2.20
CA GLU A 168 -19.29 -5.71 -2.67
C GLU A 168 -19.50 -5.79 -4.18
N ASN A 169 -20.53 -5.13 -4.71
CA ASN A 169 -20.81 -5.11 -6.15
C ASN A 169 -19.67 -4.48 -6.99
N GLU A 170 -18.88 -3.55 -6.45
CA GLU A 170 -17.68 -3.06 -7.14
C GLU A 170 -16.58 -4.11 -7.20
N LEU A 171 -16.36 -4.83 -6.10
CA LEU A 171 -15.40 -5.92 -6.00
C LEU A 171 -15.79 -7.11 -6.89
N ASP A 172 -17.06 -7.50 -6.91
CA ASP A 172 -17.58 -8.57 -7.77
C ASP A 172 -17.38 -8.26 -9.26
N ARG A 173 -17.64 -7.00 -9.65
CA ARG A 173 -17.41 -6.56 -11.02
C ARG A 173 -15.92 -6.58 -11.37
N LEU A 174 -15.05 -6.21 -10.43
CA LEU A 174 -13.61 -6.28 -10.63
C LEU A 174 -13.15 -7.74 -10.78
N GLU A 175 -13.61 -8.63 -9.91
CA GLU A 175 -13.30 -10.04 -9.94
C GLU A 175 -13.78 -10.70 -11.24
N LYS A 176 -15.00 -10.37 -11.69
CA LYS A 176 -15.51 -10.83 -12.99
C LYS A 176 -14.60 -10.39 -14.14
N ARG A 177 -14.16 -9.13 -14.18
CA ARG A 177 -13.21 -8.66 -15.22
C ARG A 177 -11.88 -9.40 -15.16
N LEU A 178 -11.39 -9.70 -13.94
CA LEU A 178 -10.18 -10.47 -13.76
C LEU A 178 -10.35 -11.90 -14.29
N ARG A 179 -11.50 -12.55 -14.06
CA ARG A 179 -11.77 -13.89 -14.64
C ARG A 179 -11.91 -13.86 -16.16
N ASP A 180 -12.69 -12.91 -16.68
CA ASP A 180 -13.03 -12.84 -18.10
C ASP A 180 -11.86 -12.33 -18.97
N GLY A 181 -10.94 -11.56 -18.38
CA GLY A 181 -9.76 -10.99 -19.05
C GLY A 181 -8.59 -11.96 -19.27
N ASP A 182 -8.74 -13.24 -18.91
CA ASP A 182 -7.71 -14.28 -19.10
C ASP A 182 -7.71 -14.90 -20.51
N TRP A 183 -8.62 -14.47 -21.41
CA TRP A 183 -8.65 -14.90 -22.81
C TRP A 183 -8.21 -13.78 -23.76
N GLY A 184 -6.92 -13.76 -24.11
CA GLY A 184 -6.42 -12.87 -25.17
C GLY A 184 -4.90 -12.81 -25.28
N PHE A 185 -4.32 -13.85 -25.87
CA PHE A 185 -3.10 -13.76 -26.69
C PHE A 185 -3.43 -14.26 -28.10
#